data_AF-A0A7S0TPU7-F1
#
_entry.id   AF-A0A7S0TPU7-F1
#
_cell.length_a   1.000
_cell.length_b   1.000
_cell.length_c   1.000
_cell.angle_alpha   90.00
_cell.angle_beta   90.00
_cell.angle_gamma   90.00
#
_symmetry.space_group_name_H-M   'P 1'
#
loop_
_entity.id
_entity.type
_entity.pdbx_description
1 polymer ?
#
loop_
_entity_poly.entity_id
_entity_poly.type
_entity_poly.pdbx_seq_one_letter_code
_entity_poly.pdbx_strand_id
1 'polypeptide(L)'
;EDDGPKEEKNFGLSGLLAKETRMWQGIELKFTEPPEARMPTLRWRLYEFKGDEQTATLHLHRCSCYIFGRDRSLNKFPGFVPTDHPSCSKQHAVIQYRLKEEDDGIGGIKTSVRPYVMDLQSTNGVQLNGERIEDMRYYELKEKDLLRFGNSSREYVLLHEGSLKSGTDTP
;
A
#
# COMPACT_ATOMS: atom_id res chain seq x y z
N GLU A 1 -20.74 49.81 -23.80
CA GLU A 1 -19.61 48.90 -24.08
C GLU A 1 -19.65 47.84 -22.99
N ASP A 2 -19.77 46.58 -23.41
CA ASP A 2 -20.02 45.39 -22.59
C ASP A 2 -18.66 44.78 -22.22
N ASP A 3 -18.23 44.96 -20.96
CA ASP A 3 -16.98 44.40 -20.44
C ASP A 3 -17.30 43.02 -19.82
N GLY A 4 -17.22 41.98 -20.66
CA GLY A 4 -17.42 40.59 -20.24
C GLY A 4 -16.42 40.16 -19.16
N PRO A 5 -16.81 39.28 -18.22
CA PRO A 5 -15.93 38.90 -17.12
C PRO A 5 -14.67 38.22 -17.64
N LYS A 6 -13.52 38.77 -17.23
CA LYS A 6 -12.19 38.21 -17.48
C LYS A 6 -12.12 36.80 -16.88
N GLU A 7 -11.89 35.81 -17.73
CA GLU A 7 -11.63 34.43 -17.30
C GLU A 7 -10.46 34.42 -16.30
N GLU A 8 -10.77 34.07 -15.04
CA GLU A 8 -9.74 33.72 -14.07
C GLU A 8 -8.99 32.51 -14.60
N LYS A 9 -7.67 32.65 -14.73
CA LYS A 9 -6.79 31.54 -15.10
C LYS A 9 -6.98 30.42 -14.07
N ASN A 10 -7.66 29.35 -14.49
CA ASN A 10 -7.81 28.15 -13.67
C ASN A 10 -6.44 27.45 -13.59
N PHE A 11 -5.74 27.65 -12.46
CA PHE A 11 -4.51 26.95 -12.10
C PHE A 11 -4.79 25.58 -11.47
N GLY A 12 -6.01 25.05 -11.57
CA GLY A 12 -6.29 23.66 -11.26
C GLY A 12 -5.48 22.77 -12.18
N LEU A 13 -4.48 22.08 -11.60
CA LEU A 13 -3.68 21.03 -12.25
C LEU A 13 -4.55 20.29 -13.27
N SER A 14 -4.22 20.41 -14.55
CA SER A 14 -4.96 19.83 -15.67
C SER A 14 -5.26 18.36 -15.38
N GLY A 15 -6.48 18.08 -14.93
CA GLY A 15 -6.90 16.76 -14.46
C GLY A 15 -6.98 15.71 -15.56
N LEU A 16 -6.70 16.08 -16.82
CA LEU A 16 -6.70 15.19 -17.97
C LEU A 16 -5.38 14.38 -18.05
N LEU A 17 -4.23 15.01 -17.81
CA LEU A 17 -2.92 14.33 -17.85
C LEU A 17 -2.74 13.34 -16.69
N ALA A 18 -3.24 13.68 -15.51
CA ALA A 18 -3.22 12.78 -14.36
C ALA A 18 -4.17 11.58 -14.51
N LYS A 19 -5.23 11.72 -15.33
CA LYS A 19 -6.20 10.65 -15.59
C LYS A 19 -5.67 9.57 -16.52
N GLU A 20 -4.90 9.91 -17.56
CA GLU A 20 -4.37 8.91 -18.50
C GLU A 20 -3.40 7.94 -17.82
N THR A 21 -2.57 8.41 -16.89
CA THR A 21 -1.60 7.58 -16.15
C THR A 21 -2.25 6.69 -15.07
N ARG A 22 -3.56 6.84 -14.81
CA ARG A 22 -4.28 6.19 -13.71
C ARG A 22 -5.29 5.12 -14.14
N MET A 23 -5.33 4.72 -15.41
CA MET A 23 -6.32 3.75 -15.87
C MET A 23 -5.73 2.34 -15.98
N TRP A 24 -6.38 1.34 -15.37
CA TRP A 24 -6.13 -0.08 -15.60
C TRP A 24 -7.36 -0.69 -16.28
N GLN A 25 -7.23 -1.16 -17.53
CA GLN A 25 -8.35 -1.69 -18.36
C GLN A 25 -9.71 -1.00 -18.14
N GLY A 26 -9.73 0.33 -18.15
CA GLY A 26 -10.97 1.12 -17.99
C GLY A 26 -11.38 1.42 -16.54
N ILE A 27 -10.63 0.95 -15.55
CA ILE A 27 -10.82 1.24 -14.12
C ILE A 27 -9.84 2.33 -13.69
N GLU A 28 -10.35 3.41 -13.09
CA GLU A 28 -9.53 4.48 -12.52
C GLU A 28 -8.91 4.03 -11.19
N LEU A 29 -7.58 4.01 -11.12
CA LEU A 29 -6.79 3.79 -9.92
C LEU A 29 -6.63 5.11 -9.16
N LYS A 30 -6.92 5.08 -7.86
CA LYS A 30 -6.68 6.22 -6.96
C LYS A 30 -5.19 6.51 -6.76
N PHE A 31 -4.36 5.50 -6.97
CA PHE A 31 -2.95 5.51 -6.65
C PHE A 31 -2.10 5.31 -7.91
N THR A 32 -0.97 6.01 -7.94
CA THR A 32 0.07 5.85 -8.97
C THR A 32 1.38 5.56 -8.25
N GLU A 33 2.11 4.54 -8.70
CA GLU A 33 3.40 4.21 -8.11
C GLU A 33 4.37 5.40 -8.19
N PRO A 34 5.12 5.70 -7.13
CA PRO A 34 6.07 6.81 -7.14
C PRO A 34 7.34 6.46 -7.93
N PRO A 35 8.17 7.43 -8.35
CA PRO A 35 9.40 7.19 -9.12
C PRO A 35 10.41 6.24 -8.45
N GLU A 36 10.42 6.22 -7.12
CA GLU A 36 11.25 5.32 -6.30
C GLU A 36 10.66 3.91 -6.13
N ALA A 37 9.53 3.59 -6.78
CA ALA A 37 8.93 2.26 -6.75
C ALA A 37 9.89 1.20 -7.30
N ARG A 38 10.14 0.14 -6.53
CA ARG A 38 11.04 -0.96 -6.94
C ARG A 38 10.47 -2.30 -6.50
N MET A 39 10.83 -3.36 -7.23
CA MET A 39 10.53 -4.72 -6.80
C MET A 39 11.30 -5.06 -5.52
N PRO A 40 10.67 -5.71 -4.52
CA PRO A 40 11.37 -6.13 -3.32
C PRO A 40 12.40 -7.23 -3.63
N THR A 41 13.51 -7.20 -2.90
CA THR A 41 14.53 -8.26 -2.94
C THR A 41 14.24 -9.39 -1.94
N LEU A 42 13.56 -9.07 -0.83
CA LEU A 42 13.15 -10.04 0.20
C LEU A 42 11.78 -10.64 -0.12
N ARG A 43 11.61 -11.92 0.20
CA ARG A 43 10.32 -12.61 0.06
C ARG A 43 9.34 -12.29 1.21
N TRP A 44 8.76 -11.09 1.15
CA TRP A 44 7.68 -10.65 2.05
C TRP A 44 6.39 -11.44 1.85
N ARG A 45 5.69 -11.69 2.97
CA ARG A 45 4.39 -12.37 3.03
C ARG A 45 3.50 -11.69 4.07
N LEU A 46 2.21 -11.57 3.77
CA LEU A 46 1.18 -11.26 4.76
C LEU A 46 0.47 -12.54 5.15
N TYR A 47 0.41 -12.80 6.44
CA TYR A 47 -0.37 -13.89 7.02
C TYR A 47 -1.69 -13.29 7.51
N GLU A 48 -2.79 -13.74 6.93
CA GLU A 48 -4.12 -13.29 7.30
C GLU A 48 -4.66 -14.19 8.41
N PHE A 49 -5.15 -13.57 9.47
CA PHE A 49 -5.78 -14.22 10.61
C PHE A 49 -7.21 -13.71 10.77
N LYS A 50 -8.10 -14.58 11.24
CA LYS A 50 -9.43 -14.22 11.72
C LYS A 50 -9.61 -14.79 13.11
N GLY A 51 -9.37 -13.96 14.13
CA GLY A 51 -9.14 -14.47 15.49
C GLY A 51 -7.85 -15.29 15.51
N ASP A 52 -7.89 -16.49 16.09
CA ASP A 52 -6.71 -17.35 16.22
C ASP A 52 -6.44 -18.25 15.00
N GLU A 53 -7.32 -18.23 13.99
CA GLU A 53 -7.19 -19.05 12.79
C GLU A 53 -6.46 -18.29 11.68
N GLN A 54 -5.36 -18.86 11.17
CA GLN A 54 -4.70 -18.36 9.97
C GLN A 54 -5.49 -18.77 8.72
N THR A 55 -6.11 -17.81 8.04
CA THR A 55 -7.01 -18.06 6.90
C THR A 55 -6.31 -18.03 5.55
N ALA A 56 -5.21 -17.27 5.40
CA ALA A 56 -4.50 -17.15 4.14
C ALA A 56 -3.03 -16.74 4.30
N THR A 57 -2.23 -17.02 3.26
CA THR A 57 -0.86 -16.51 3.12
C THR A 57 -0.72 -15.80 1.78
N LEU A 58 -0.57 -14.48 1.81
CA LEU A 58 -0.45 -13.62 0.65
C LEU A 58 1.03 -13.37 0.33
N HIS A 59 1.43 -13.66 -0.91
CA HIS A 59 2.82 -13.49 -1.35
C HIS A 59 3.06 -12.05 -1.80
N LEU A 60 3.53 -11.23 -0.88
CA LEU A 60 3.71 -9.79 -1.05
C LEU A 60 5.07 -9.42 -1.67
N HIS A 61 5.62 -10.18 -2.61
CA HIS A 61 6.94 -9.89 -3.19
C HIS A 61 7.04 -10.10 -4.71
N ARG A 62 5.89 -10.35 -5.35
CA ARG A 62 5.80 -10.62 -6.79
C ARG A 62 5.45 -9.38 -7.60
N CYS A 63 5.09 -8.28 -6.93
CA CYS A 63 4.78 -6.98 -7.51
C CYS A 63 5.43 -5.87 -6.67
N SER A 64 5.61 -4.69 -7.25
CA SER A 64 6.06 -3.49 -6.55
C SER A 64 4.94 -2.82 -5.75
N CYS A 65 3.68 -3.00 -6.18
CA CYS A 65 2.51 -2.41 -5.55
C CYS A 65 1.39 -3.45 -5.36
N TYR A 66 0.70 -3.33 -4.23
CA TYR A 66 -0.48 -4.13 -3.89
C TYR A 66 -1.63 -3.23 -3.47
N ILE A 67 -2.81 -3.44 -4.03
CA ILE A 67 -4.03 -2.65 -3.77
C ILE A 67 -4.99 -3.49 -2.94
N PHE A 68 -5.33 -3.01 -1.74
CA PHE A 68 -6.29 -3.62 -0.85
C PHE A 68 -7.65 -2.94 -1.01
N GLY A 69 -8.71 -3.71 -1.16
CA GLY A 69 -10.05 -3.16 -1.25
C GLY A 69 -11.11 -4.17 -1.64
N ARG A 70 -12.33 -3.68 -1.85
CA ARG A 70 -13.48 -4.53 -2.21
C ARG A 70 -13.90 -4.45 -3.68
N ASP A 71 -13.20 -3.67 -4.49
CA ASP A 71 -13.52 -3.54 -5.91
C ASP A 71 -13.08 -4.76 -6.72
N ARG A 72 -13.99 -5.73 -6.88
CA ARG A 72 -13.73 -6.97 -7.61
C ARG A 72 -13.46 -6.78 -9.10
N SER A 73 -13.70 -5.60 -9.66
CA SER A 73 -13.28 -5.28 -11.04
C SER A 73 -11.74 -5.33 -11.20
N LEU A 74 -11.00 -5.09 -10.11
CA LEU A 74 -9.54 -5.19 -10.05
C LEU A 74 -9.02 -6.61 -9.83
N ASN A 75 -9.86 -7.66 -9.83
CA ASN A 75 -9.40 -9.05 -9.63
C ASN A 75 -8.29 -9.50 -10.61
N LYS A 76 -8.20 -8.87 -11.78
CA LYS A 76 -7.16 -9.14 -12.79
C LYS A 76 -5.90 -8.28 -12.61
N PHE A 77 -5.93 -7.28 -11.73
CA PHE A 77 -4.75 -6.49 -11.39
C PHE A 77 -3.78 -7.38 -10.59
N PRO A 78 -2.51 -7.53 -11.01
CA PRO A 78 -1.59 -8.51 -10.40
C PRO A 78 -1.38 -8.39 -8.89
N GLY A 79 -1.43 -7.15 -8.37
CA GLY A 79 -1.27 -6.85 -6.94
C GLY A 79 -2.59 -6.67 -6.18
N PHE A 80 -3.74 -7.06 -6.72
CA PHE A 80 -5.02 -6.82 -6.02
C PHE A 80 -5.24 -7.84 -4.91
N VAL A 81 -5.55 -7.33 -3.73
CA VAL A 81 -5.87 -8.12 -2.54
C VAL A 81 -7.31 -7.77 -2.09
N PRO A 82 -8.25 -8.70 -2.21
CA PRO A 82 -9.62 -8.46 -1.76
C PRO A 82 -9.70 -8.46 -0.23
N THR A 83 -10.33 -7.44 0.34
CA THR A 83 -10.58 -7.37 1.79
C THR A 83 -11.93 -7.96 2.19
N ASP A 84 -12.88 -8.06 1.25
CA ASP A 84 -14.21 -8.67 1.42
C ASP A 84 -15.00 -8.26 2.66
N HIS A 85 -14.75 -7.05 3.15
CA HIS A 85 -15.46 -6.50 4.30
C HIS A 85 -16.26 -5.27 3.89
N PRO A 86 -17.55 -5.14 4.29
CA PRO A 86 -18.40 -4.02 3.89
C PRO A 86 -17.90 -2.65 4.38
N SER A 87 -17.12 -2.62 5.47
CA SER A 87 -16.50 -1.37 5.95
C SER A 87 -15.31 -0.93 5.09
N CYS A 88 -14.78 -1.77 4.20
CA CYS A 88 -13.64 -1.41 3.37
C CYS A 88 -14.08 -0.61 2.14
N SER A 89 -13.22 0.28 1.67
CA SER A 89 -13.48 1.07 0.47
C SER A 89 -13.14 0.26 -0.78
N LYS A 90 -13.65 0.68 -1.95
CA LYS A 90 -13.38 0.03 -3.25
C LYS A 90 -11.89 -0.19 -3.48
N GLN A 91 -11.13 0.90 -3.39
CA GLN A 91 -9.68 0.93 -3.21
C GLN A 91 -9.45 1.60 -1.86
N HIS A 92 -8.98 0.83 -0.89
CA HIS A 92 -8.93 1.18 0.52
C HIS A 92 -7.52 1.57 0.95
N ALA A 93 -6.53 0.78 0.58
CA ALA A 93 -5.13 1.04 0.92
C ALA A 93 -4.20 0.45 -0.14
N VAL A 94 -2.95 0.86 -0.10
CA VAL A 94 -1.87 0.23 -0.87
C VAL A 94 -0.74 -0.19 0.03
N ILE A 95 -0.05 -1.25 -0.36
CA ILE A 95 1.32 -1.49 0.05
C ILE A 95 2.22 -1.27 -1.16
N GLN A 96 3.12 -0.29 -1.06
CA GLN A 96 4.08 0.07 -2.09
C GLN A 96 5.49 -0.23 -1.61
N TYR A 97 6.26 -0.95 -2.42
CA TYR A 97 7.69 -1.10 -2.24
C TYR A 97 8.43 0.11 -2.80
N ARG A 98 9.29 0.73 -1.99
CA ARG A 98 10.04 1.94 -2.35
C ARG A 98 11.52 1.73 -2.08
N LEU A 99 12.37 2.24 -2.96
CA LEU A 99 13.80 2.38 -2.72
C LEU A 99 14.01 3.44 -1.64
N LYS A 100 14.66 3.05 -0.56
CA LYS A 100 15.09 3.93 0.52
C LYS A 100 16.61 4.01 0.52
N GLU A 101 17.11 5.22 0.46
CA GLU A 101 18.53 5.54 0.62
C GLU A 101 18.77 5.94 2.08
N GLU A 102 19.77 5.35 2.71
CA GLU A 102 20.19 5.65 4.08
C GLU A 102 21.71 5.86 4.08
N ASP A 103 22.18 6.76 4.95
CA ASP A 103 23.62 6.94 5.20
C ASP A 103 24.17 5.66 5.84
N ASP A 104 25.29 5.15 5.34
CA ASP A 104 25.94 3.96 5.88
C ASP A 104 26.79 4.23 7.14
N GLY A 105 26.88 5.50 7.56
CA GLY A 105 27.62 5.94 8.75
C GLY A 105 29.11 6.17 8.50
N ILE A 106 29.62 5.88 7.30
CA ILE A 106 31.01 6.12 6.89
C ILE A 106 31.11 7.05 5.67
N GLY A 107 30.02 7.77 5.36
CA GLY A 107 29.94 8.75 4.27
C GLY A 107 29.53 8.16 2.92
N GLY A 108 29.07 6.91 2.88
CA GLY A 108 28.46 6.28 1.72
C GLY A 108 26.94 6.19 1.84
N ILE A 109 26.30 5.74 0.76
CA ILE A 109 24.84 5.56 0.68
C ILE A 109 24.54 4.08 0.57
N LYS A 110 23.77 3.56 1.52
CA LYS A 110 23.17 2.23 1.47
C LYS A 110 21.75 2.33 0.94
N THR A 111 21.44 1.53 -0.07
CA THR A 111 20.08 1.44 -0.61
C THR A 111 19.39 0.16 -0.16
N SER A 112 18.08 0.25 0.10
CA SER A 112 17.24 -0.91 0.43
C SER A 112 15.81 -0.71 -0.07
N VAL A 113 15.16 -1.77 -0.53
CA VAL A 113 13.74 -1.69 -0.93
C VAL A 113 12.87 -2.09 0.24
N ARG A 114 11.97 -1.20 0.69
CA ARG A 114 11.12 -1.40 1.87
C ARG A 114 9.63 -1.28 1.55
N PRO A 115 8.77 -2.08 2.21
CA PRO A 115 7.33 -1.93 2.09
C PRO A 115 6.82 -0.71 2.85
N TYR A 116 5.88 0.02 2.26
CA TYR A 116 5.15 1.11 2.90
C TYR A 116 3.66 0.92 2.72
N VAL A 117 2.88 1.09 3.78
CA VAL A 117 1.41 1.17 3.70
C VAL A 117 0.98 2.62 3.53
N MET A 118 -0.09 2.84 2.77
CA MET A 118 -0.78 4.12 2.65
C MET A 118 -2.29 3.88 2.57
N ASP A 119 -3.05 4.57 3.41
CA ASP A 119 -4.51 4.62 3.28
C ASP A 119 -4.91 5.54 2.11
N LEU A 120 -5.82 5.07 1.25
CA LEU A 120 -6.27 5.78 0.05
C LEU A 120 -7.55 6.59 0.30
N GLN A 121 -7.55 7.40 1.36
CA GLN A 121 -8.72 8.16 1.84
C GLN A 121 -9.92 7.23 2.01
N SER A 122 -9.69 6.16 2.75
CA SER A 122 -10.71 5.17 2.99
C SER A 122 -11.67 5.61 4.09
N THR A 123 -12.92 5.14 4.01
CA THR A 123 -13.98 5.58 4.92
C THR A 123 -13.69 5.22 6.38
N ASN A 124 -13.13 4.03 6.62
CA ASN A 124 -12.89 3.50 7.97
C ASN A 124 -11.41 3.41 8.35
N GLY A 125 -10.51 3.89 7.48
CA GLY A 125 -9.07 3.95 7.73
C GLY A 125 -8.37 2.60 7.73
N VAL A 126 -7.04 2.67 7.88
CA VAL A 126 -6.14 1.54 8.15
C VAL A 126 -5.60 1.66 9.56
N GLN A 127 -5.50 0.52 10.26
CA GLN A 127 -4.79 0.42 11.52
C GLN A 127 -3.46 -0.30 11.29
N LEU A 128 -2.39 0.24 11.84
CA LEU A 128 -1.05 -0.34 11.91
C LEU A 128 -0.69 -0.48 13.39
N ASN A 129 -0.43 -1.72 13.84
CA ASN A 129 -0.13 -2.05 15.23
C ASN A 129 -1.18 -1.54 16.24
N GLY A 130 -2.45 -1.56 15.83
CA GLY A 130 -3.59 -1.09 16.65
C GLY A 130 -3.85 0.42 16.58
N GLU A 131 -2.96 1.20 15.97
CA GLU A 131 -3.13 2.65 15.81
C GLU A 131 -3.60 3.00 14.39
N ARG A 132 -4.55 3.92 14.29
CA ARG A 132 -5.01 4.41 12.98
C ARG A 132 -3.96 5.33 12.37
N ILE A 133 -3.59 5.07 11.12
CA ILE A 133 -2.65 5.90 10.37
C ILE A 133 -3.37 7.04 9.62
N GLU A 134 -2.64 8.10 9.28
CA GLU A 134 -3.12 9.20 8.43
C GLU A 134 -3.31 8.72 6.99
N ASP A 135 -4.30 9.28 6.30
CA ASP A 135 -4.51 9.02 4.87
C ASP A 135 -3.47 9.74 4.00
N MET A 136 -3.26 9.21 2.79
CA MET A 136 -2.34 9.75 1.77
C MET A 136 -0.90 9.97 2.24
N ARG A 137 -0.48 9.24 3.30
CA ARG A 137 0.88 9.26 3.83
C ARG A 137 1.46 7.86 3.84
N TYR A 138 2.75 7.75 3.47
CA TYR A 138 3.48 6.48 3.54
C TYR A 138 3.97 6.21 4.96
N TYR A 139 3.63 5.02 5.48
CA TYR A 139 4.15 4.47 6.72
C TYR A 139 5.01 3.25 6.40
N GLU A 140 6.27 3.27 6.83
CA GLU A 140 7.20 2.15 6.64
C GLU A 140 6.69 0.94 7.42
N LEU A 141 6.51 -0.18 6.75
CA LEU A 141 6.18 -1.44 7.39
C LEU A 141 7.46 -2.18 7.79
N LYS A 142 7.43 -2.75 8.98
CA LYS A 142 8.48 -3.55 9.58
C LYS A 142 8.02 -5.00 9.72
N GLU A 143 8.99 -5.88 9.94
CA GLU A 143 8.70 -7.25 10.30
C GLU A 143 7.84 -7.30 11.58
N LYS A 144 6.85 -8.20 11.61
CA LYS A 144 5.87 -8.42 12.68
C LYS A 144 4.82 -7.33 12.84
N ASP A 145 4.82 -6.31 11.98
CA ASP A 145 3.74 -5.33 11.97
C ASP A 145 2.40 -5.99 11.68
N LEU A 146 1.38 -5.51 12.39
CA LEU A 146 0.00 -5.95 12.31
C LEU A 146 -0.83 -4.90 11.56
N LEU A 147 -1.47 -5.30 10.48
CA LEU A 147 -2.37 -4.45 9.71
C LEU A 147 -3.83 -4.88 9.87
N ARG A 148 -4.73 -3.92 9.93
CA ARG A 148 -6.18 -4.12 9.86
C ARG A 148 -6.82 -3.06 8.98
N PHE A 149 -7.77 -3.48 8.14
CA PHE A 149 -8.44 -2.61 7.17
C PHE A 149 -9.89 -2.38 7.57
N GLY A 150 -10.28 -1.11 7.73
CA GLY A 150 -11.57 -0.71 8.25
C GLY A 150 -11.93 -1.42 9.57
N ASN A 151 -13.18 -1.86 9.70
CA ASN A 151 -13.70 -2.55 10.87
C ASN A 151 -13.70 -4.08 10.68
N SER A 152 -12.82 -4.61 9.82
CA SER A 152 -12.68 -6.05 9.64
C SER A 152 -12.13 -6.71 10.90
N SER A 153 -12.60 -7.92 11.21
CA SER A 153 -11.95 -8.78 12.22
C SER A 153 -10.72 -9.50 11.69
N ARG A 154 -10.42 -9.38 10.39
CA ARG A 154 -9.21 -9.93 9.80
C ARG A 154 -8.01 -9.06 10.12
N GLU A 155 -6.94 -9.69 10.57
CA GLU A 155 -5.65 -9.06 10.83
C GLU A 155 -4.59 -9.65 9.92
N TYR A 156 -3.60 -8.85 9.58
CA TYR A 156 -2.55 -9.23 8.64
C TYR A 156 -1.20 -9.01 9.31
N VAL A 157 -0.43 -10.09 9.51
CA VAL A 157 0.93 -10.00 10.07
C VAL A 157 1.93 -10.03 8.93
N LEU A 158 2.82 -9.04 8.88
CA LEU A 158 3.86 -8.94 7.87
C LEU A 158 5.15 -9.64 8.31
N LEU A 159 5.64 -10.59 7.51
CA LEU A 159 6.92 -11.26 7.73
C LEU A 159 7.67 -11.42 6.41
N HIS A 160 8.98 -11.63 6.46
CA HIS A 160 9.79 -12.02 5.31
C HIS A 160 10.63 -13.27 5.60
N GLU A 161 11.34 -13.80 4.60
CA GLU A 161 12.13 -15.03 4.76
C GLU A 161 13.27 -14.96 5.80
N GLY A 162 13.71 -13.76 6.17
CA GLY A 162 14.70 -13.55 7.23
C GLY A 162 14.14 -13.91 8.62
N SER A 163 12.84 -13.76 8.82
CA SER A 163 12.14 -14.04 10.08
C SER A 163 12.22 -15.51 10.52
N LEU A 164 12.43 -16.44 9.57
CA LEU A 164 12.54 -17.88 9.88
C LEU A 164 13.88 -18.27 10.51
N LYS A 165 14.91 -17.43 10.39
CA LYS A 165 16.27 -17.75 10.86
C LYS A 165 16.53 -17.35 12.32
N SER A 166 15.64 -16.56 12.93
CA SER A 166 15.79 -16.10 14.32
C SER A 166 15.11 -17.00 15.36
N GLY A 167 14.51 -18.12 14.95
CA GLY A 167 13.75 -19.03 15.81
C GLY A 167 14.44 -20.34 16.19
N THR A 168 15.67 -20.58 15.72
CA THR A 168 16.45 -21.78 16.05
C THR A 168 17.85 -21.39 16.47
N ASP A 169 18.01 -20.90 17.70
CA ASP A 169 19.29 -21.00 18.40
C ASP A 169 19.06 -21.33 19.88
N THR A 170 19.74 -22.39 20.32
CA THR A 170 19.85 -23.00 21.67
C THR A 170 18.66 -23.79 22.24
N PRO A 171 18.93 -24.87 23.02
CA PRO A 171 20.16 -25.16 23.78
C PRO A 171 21.23 -25.97 23.04
#